data_AF-A0A9I9EHD6-F1
#
_entry.id   AF-A0A9I9EHD6-F1
#
_cell.length_a   1.000
_cell.length_b   1.000
_cell.length_c   1.000
_cell.angle_alpha   90.00
_cell.angle_beta   90.00
_cell.angle_gamma   90.00
#
_symmetry.space_group_name_H-M   'P 1'
#
loop_
_entity.id
_entity.type
_entity.pdbx_description
1 polymer ?
#
loop_
_entity_poly.entity_id
_entity_poly.type
_entity_poly.pdbx_seq_one_letter_code
_entity_poly.pdbx_strand_id
1 'polypeptide(L)' 'ARQFLSKLGDLNQTQIFAKIESVEVFLFQKTALYRCNMAGKPAVLTRVVDSMTKNLRPTRAVAIDVANVVLD' A
#
# COMPACT_ATOMS: atom_id res chain seq x y z
N ALA A 1 0.37 -4.73 16.64
CA ALA A 1 1.27 -4.93 15.47
C ALA A 1 1.77 -6.38 15.34
N ARG A 2 2.66 -6.90 16.20
CA ARG A 2 3.21 -8.28 16.08
C ARG A 2 2.15 -9.40 16.11
N GLN A 3 1.14 -9.26 16.98
CA GLN A 3 0.06 -10.24 17.12
C GLN A 3 -0.92 -10.26 15.93
N PHE A 4 -0.98 -9.18 15.15
CA PHE A 4 -1.73 -9.11 13.89
C PHE A 4 -0.89 -9.71 12.74
N LEU A 5 0.41 -9.44 12.72
CA LEU A 5 1.33 -10.01 11.73
C LEU A 5 1.41 -11.54 11.81
N SER A 6 1.31 -12.14 13.01
CA SER A 6 1.29 -13.61 13.14
C SER A 6 0.00 -14.24 12.62
N LYS A 7 -1.14 -13.52 12.64
CA LYS A 7 -2.40 -13.98 12.04
C LYS A 7 -2.43 -13.82 10.52
N LEU A 8 -1.58 -12.97 9.96
CA LEU A 8 -1.46 -12.72 8.53
C LEU A 8 -0.41 -13.61 7.84
N GLY A 9 0.43 -14.31 8.62
CA GLY A 9 1.48 -15.19 8.07
C GLY A 9 0.94 -16.38 7.28
N ASP A 10 -0.28 -16.84 7.59
CA ASP A 10 -0.95 -17.96 6.91
C ASP A 10 -1.83 -17.53 5.73
N LEU A 11 -1.96 -16.23 5.50
CA LEU A 11 -2.86 -15.68 4.48
C LEU A 11 -2.03 -15.31 3.25
N ASN A 12 -2.27 -15.99 2.12
CA ASN A 12 -1.76 -15.60 0.81
C ASN A 12 -2.02 -14.09 0.61
N GLN A 13 -1.04 -13.33 0.10
CA GLN A 13 -1.07 -11.86 -0.01
C GLN A 13 -2.42 -11.27 -0.47
N THR A 14 -3.18 -11.99 -1.29
CA THR A 14 -4.53 -11.65 -1.74
C THR A 14 -5.58 -11.55 -0.63
N GLN A 15 -5.53 -12.38 0.41
CA GLN A 15 -6.49 -12.39 1.51
C GLN A 15 -6.20 -11.32 2.58
N ILE A 16 -4.95 -10.85 2.65
CA ILE A 16 -4.52 -9.76 3.54
C ILE A 16 -5.22 -8.44 3.12
N PHE A 17 -5.26 -8.14 1.82
CA PHE A 17 -5.94 -6.95 1.30
C PHE A 17 -7.47 -7.00 1.40
N ALA A 18 -8.07 -8.19 1.47
CA ALA A 18 -9.52 -8.35 1.60
C ALA A 18 -10.03 -8.18 3.04
N LYS A 19 -9.16 -8.36 4.05
CA LYS A 19 -9.53 -8.39 5.48
C LYS A 19 -9.23 -7.08 6.20
N ILE A 20 -8.37 -6.23 5.65
CA ILE A 20 -7.85 -5.02 6.28
C ILE A 20 -8.61 -3.81 5.71
N GLU A 21 -9.17 -2.98 6.59
CA GLU A 21 -9.80 -1.72 6.18
C GLU A 21 -8.80 -0.82 5.43
N SER A 22 -9.28 -0.08 4.43
CA SER A 22 -8.45 0.79 3.57
C SER A 22 -7.53 1.74 4.36
N VAL A 23 -7.91 2.13 5.58
CA VAL A 23 -7.14 3.02 6.45
C VAL A 23 -5.89 2.35 7.02
N GLU A 24 -5.98 1.08 7.41
CA GLU A 24 -4.85 0.35 8.01
C GLU A 24 -3.82 -0.05 6.94
N VAL A 25 -4.27 -0.34 5.70
CA VAL A 25 -3.38 -0.56 4.55
C VAL A 25 -2.54 0.69 4.25
N PHE A 26 -3.15 1.88 4.25
CA PHE A 26 -2.44 3.13 4.00
C PHE A 26 -1.37 3.41 5.06
N LEU A 27 -1.69 3.20 6.33
CA LEU A 27 -0.75 3.42 7.44
C LEU A 27 0.47 2.47 7.35
N PHE A 28 0.22 1.22 6.93
CA PHE A 28 1.28 0.25 6.70
C PHE A 28 2.20 0.65 5.53
N GLN A 29 1.62 1.06 4.40
CA GLN A 29 2.37 1.51 3.23
C GLN A 29 3.30 2.68 3.58
N LYS A 30 2.78 3.70 4.27
CA LYS A 30 3.57 4.86 4.71
C LYS A 30 4.72 4.47 5.66
N THR A 31 4.44 3.60 6.63
CA THR A 31 5.47 3.13 7.58
C THR A 31 6.54 2.28 6.89
N ALA A 32 6.16 1.43 5.94
CA ALA A 32 7.09 0.60 5.18
C ALA A 32 8.01 1.47 4.30
N LEU A 33 7.45 2.46 3.60
CA LEU A 33 8.20 3.34 2.70
C LEU A 33 9.20 4.21 3.48
N TYR A 34 8.78 4.78 4.61
CA TYR A 34 9.66 5.52 5.51
C TYR A 34 10.84 4.68 6.01
N ARG A 35 10.59 3.42 6.40
CA ARG A 35 11.67 2.52 6.85
C ARG A 35 12.64 2.16 5.73
N CYS A 36 12.14 1.97 4.51
CA CYS A 36 12.99 1.74 3.33
C CYS A 36 13.85 2.97 3.01
N ASN A 37 13.26 4.17 3.05
CA ASN A 37 13.96 5.44 2.85
C ASN A 37 15.08 5.64 3.89
N MET A 38 14.77 5.42 5.18
CA MET A 38 15.76 5.48 6.26
C MET A 38 16.89 4.44 6.15
N ALA A 39 16.59 3.27 5.57
CA ALA A 39 17.59 2.23 5.32
C ALA A 39 18.37 2.43 4.01
N GLY A 40 18.06 3.48 3.23
CA GLY A 40 18.65 3.73 1.91
C GLY A 40 18.33 2.65 0.87
N LYS A 41 17.23 1.90 1.06
CA LYS A 41 16.83 0.81 0.17
C LYS A 41 15.70 1.25 -0.75
N PRO A 42 15.77 0.91 -2.05
CA PRO A 42 14.68 1.23 -2.97
C PRO A 42 13.39 0.51 -2.55
N ALA A 43 12.27 1.23 -2.57
CA ALA A 43 10.94 0.72 -2.29
C ALA A 43 10.09 0.74 -3.56
N VAL A 44 9.24 -0.28 -3.75
CA VAL A 44 8.29 -0.37 -4.86
C VAL A 44 6.90 -0.60 -4.28
N LEU A 45 5.95 0.28 -4.62
CA LEU A 45 4.55 0.10 -4.30
C LEU A 45 3.77 -0.43 -5.50
N THR A 46 2.90 -1.40 -5.25
CA THR A 46 2.04 -2.02 -6.26
C THR A 46 0.58 -1.72 -5.98
N ARG A 47 -0.29 -1.87 -7.00
CA ARG A 47 -1.76 -1.74 -6.88
C ARG A 47 -2.26 -0.33 -6.53
N VAL A 48 -1.53 0.70 -6.95
CA VAL A 48 -1.92 2.11 -6.73
C VAL A 48 -2.91 2.61 -7.80
N VAL A 49 -2.85 2.05 -9.02
CA VAL A 49 -3.63 2.50 -10.20
C VAL A 49 -4.61 1.45 -10.73
N ASP A 50 -5.16 0.59 -9.87
CA ASP A 50 -5.97 -0.57 -10.29
C ASP A 50 -7.20 -0.19 -11.14
N SER A 51 -7.78 0.98 -10.89
CA SER A 51 -8.93 1.49 -11.64
C SER A 51 -8.60 1.81 -13.10
N MET A 52 -7.32 2.02 -13.43
CA MET A 52 -6.87 2.31 -14.80
C MET A 52 -6.94 1.09 -15.74
N THR A 53 -7.16 -0.10 -15.19
CA THR A 53 -7.39 -1.32 -16.01
C THR A 53 -8.69 -1.23 -16.82
N LYS A 54 -9.68 -0.50 -16.31
CA LYS A 54 -11.01 -0.36 -16.94
C LYS A 54 -11.26 1.04 -17.51
N ASN A 55 -10.52 2.05 -17.03
CA ASN A 55 -10.70 3.44 -17.43
C ASN A 55 -9.35 4.03 -17.82
N LEU A 56 -9.26 4.69 -18.98
CA LEU A 56 -7.99 5.32 -19.41
C LEU A 56 -7.57 6.50 -18.52
N ARG A 57 -8.49 7.07 -17.74
CA ARG A 57 -8.23 8.20 -16.86
C ARG A 57 -8.23 7.78 -15.39
N PRO A 58 -7.16 8.06 -14.63
CA PRO A 58 -7.18 7.82 -13.18
C PRO A 58 -8.21 8.72 -12.51
N THR A 59 -8.80 8.20 -11.43
CA THR A 59 -9.64 9.02 -10.54
C THR A 59 -8.78 10.01 -9.77
N ARG A 60 -9.38 11.10 -9.30
CA ARG A 60 -8.69 12.11 -8.47
C ARG A 60 -8.05 11.47 -7.23
N ALA A 61 -8.72 10.50 -6.61
CA ALA A 61 -8.20 9.77 -5.46
C ALA A 61 -6.88 9.06 -5.79
N VAL A 62 -6.84 8.29 -6.88
CA VAL A 62 -5.63 7.58 -7.34
C VAL A 62 -4.48 8.55 -7.63
N ALA A 63 -4.75 9.70 -8.27
CA ALA A 63 -3.72 10.69 -8.53
C ALA A 63 -3.14 11.29 -7.23
N ILE A 64 -3.99 11.52 -6.22
CA ILE A 64 -3.56 11.99 -4.89
C ILE A 64 -2.75 10.91 -4.18
N ASP A 65 -3.16 9.65 -4.24
CA ASP A 65 -2.44 8.54 -3.61
C ASP A 65 -1.03 8.37 -4.20
N VAL A 66 -0.88 8.45 -5.52
CA VAL A 66 0.44 8.43 -6.18
C VAL A 66 1.28 9.64 -5.76
N ALA A 67 0.69 10.84 -5.69
CA ALA A 67 1.42 12.04 -5.27
C ALA A 67 1.92 11.93 -3.82
N ASN A 68 1.10 11.40 -2.90
CA ASN A 68 1.47 11.19 -1.51
C ASN A 68 2.64 10.21 -1.37
N VAL A 69 2.68 9.16 -2.19
CA VAL A 69 3.79 8.19 -2.21
C VAL A 69 5.12 8.82 -2.63
N VAL A 70 5.09 9.76 -3.57
CA VAL A 70 6.32 10.44 -4.04
C VAL A 70 6.82 11.46 -3.01
N LEU A 71 5.93 12.01 -2.20
CA LEU A 71 6.26 12.98 -1.15
C LEU A 71 6.76 12.32 0.15
N ASP A 72 6.53 11.01 0.34
CA ASP A 72 7.00 10.22 1.50
C ASP A 72 8.38 9.58 1.25
#